data_AF-A0A0D6LXS6-F1
#
_entry.id   AF-A0A0D6LXS6-F1
#
_cell.length_a   1.000
_cell.length_b   1.000
_cell.length_c   1.000
_cell.angle_alpha   90.00
_cell.angle_beta   90.00
_cell.angle_gamma   90.00
#
_symmetry.space_group_name_H-M   'P 1'
#
loop_
_entity.id
_entity.type
_entity.pdbx_description
1 polymer ?
#
loop_
_entity_poly.entity_id
_entity_poly.type
_entity_poly.pdbx_seq_one_letter_code
_entity_poly.pdbx_strand_id
1 'polypeptide(L)'
;MNQSEIEVMFASGAGLRIEESRGLLNVVVALPPSYNETDWRSWSEPEEPFFWETTTQVPILSRYDKCATQYRTVGLLGTFNGDPYDDLTTPDCMEIRTNYPQSEADARNVYYEFGEKCK
;
A
#
# COMPACT_ATOMS: atom_id res chain seq x y z
N MET A 1 -7.37 17.44 30.78
CA MET A 1 -7.87 17.33 29.40
C MET A 1 -8.17 15.87 29.14
N ASN A 2 -9.43 15.54 28.80
CA ASN A 2 -9.83 14.21 28.38
C ASN A 2 -9.82 14.25 26.84
N GLN A 3 -8.72 13.84 26.23
CA GLN A 3 -8.56 13.89 24.78
C GLN A 3 -8.86 12.51 24.21
N SER A 4 -10.14 12.11 24.31
CA SER A 4 -10.64 10.85 23.74
C SER A 4 -10.76 10.88 22.22
N GLU A 5 -10.60 12.07 21.61
CA GLU A 5 -10.69 12.27 20.17
C GLU A 5 -9.65 13.28 19.68
N ILE A 6 -9.02 12.97 18.56
CA ILE A 6 -8.12 13.84 17.81
C ILE A 6 -8.57 13.84 16.35
N GLU A 7 -8.79 15.02 15.81
CA GLU A 7 -9.08 15.22 14.40
C GLU A 7 -8.06 16.19 13.80
N VAL A 8 -7.42 15.76 12.72
CA VAL A 8 -6.44 16.56 11.96
C VAL A 8 -6.88 16.56 10.51
N MET A 9 -7.04 17.76 9.95
CA MET A 9 -7.28 17.95 8.52
C MET A 9 -6.11 18.73 7.92
N PHE A 10 -5.56 18.20 6.84
CA PHE A 10 -4.49 18.84 6.09
C PHE A 10 -5.07 19.64 4.92
N ALA A 11 -4.36 20.69 4.50
CA ALA A 11 -4.74 21.49 3.33
C ALA A 11 -4.74 20.67 2.03
N SER A 12 -4.07 19.51 2.01
CA SER A 12 -4.14 18.55 0.89
C SER A 12 -5.50 17.86 0.77
N GLY A 13 -6.38 17.98 1.76
CA GLY A 13 -7.65 17.24 1.86
C GLY A 13 -7.52 15.90 2.57
N ALA A 14 -6.32 15.49 2.97
CA ALA A 14 -6.12 14.32 3.82
C ALA A 14 -6.64 14.61 5.24
N GLY A 15 -7.25 13.61 5.87
CA GLY A 15 -7.80 13.69 7.21
C GLY A 15 -7.40 12.49 8.07
N LEU A 16 -7.16 12.73 9.35
CA LEU A 16 -6.88 11.72 10.35
C LEU A 16 -7.84 11.92 11.52
N ARG A 17 -8.56 10.87 11.89
CA ARG A 17 -9.41 10.83 13.07
C ARG A 17 -8.98 9.68 13.96
N ILE A 18 -8.61 9.99 15.19
CA ILE A 18 -8.22 9.03 16.22
C ILE A 18 -9.23 9.15 17.36
N GLU A 19 -9.90 8.05 17.67
CA GLU A 19 -10.87 7.98 18.76
C GLU A 19 -10.49 6.83 19.70
N GLU A 20 -10.34 7.13 20.99
CA GLU A 20 -10.15 6.12 22.03
C GLU A 20 -11.49 5.85 22.73
N SER A 21 -11.96 4.60 22.66
CA SER A 21 -13.21 4.20 23.31
C SER A 21 -13.09 2.80 23.89
N ARG A 22 -13.33 2.66 25.20
CA ARG A 22 -13.37 1.37 25.92
C ARG A 22 -12.09 0.53 25.76
N GLY A 23 -10.93 1.19 25.66
CA GLY A 23 -9.63 0.52 25.47
C GLY A 23 -9.32 0.12 24.02
N LEU A 24 -10.17 0.52 23.06
CA LEU A 24 -9.91 0.39 21.63
C LEU A 24 -9.47 1.73 21.07
N LEU A 25 -8.45 1.71 20.21
CA LEU A 25 -8.01 2.85 19.42
C LEU A 25 -8.56 2.70 18.00
N ASN A 26 -9.48 3.57 17.61
CA ASN A 26 -9.99 3.64 16.25
C ASN A 26 -9.21 4.70 15.48
N VAL A 27 -8.58 4.30 14.38
CA VAL A 27 -7.81 5.20 13.51
C VAL A 27 -8.45 5.17 12.13
N VAL A 28 -8.96 6.33 11.71
CA VAL A 28 -9.53 6.51 10.37
C VAL A 28 -8.68 7.51 9.61
N VAL A 29 -8.21 7.09 8.44
CA VAL A 29 -7.50 7.95 7.50
C VAL A 29 -8.37 8.16 6.27
N ALA A 30 -8.67 9.42 5.97
CA ALA A 30 -9.40 9.83 4.78
C ALA A 30 -8.41 10.44 3.79
N LEU A 31 -8.33 9.89 2.58
CA LEU A 31 -7.48 10.39 1.52
C LEU A 31 -8.34 10.88 0.33
N PRO A 32 -8.03 12.05 -0.26
CA PRO A 32 -8.75 12.53 -1.43
C PRO A 32 -8.41 11.70 -2.67
N PRO A 33 -9.27 11.71 -3.72
CA PRO A 33 -9.08 10.90 -4.93
C PRO A 33 -7.74 11.11 -5.65
N SER A 34 -7.07 12.25 -5.44
CA SER A 34 -5.74 12.52 -6.00
C SER A 34 -4.63 11.63 -5.45
N TYR A 35 -4.88 10.91 -4.35
CA TYR A 35 -3.96 9.89 -3.81
C TYR A 35 -4.17 8.52 -4.45
N ASN A 36 -5.28 8.33 -5.16
CA ASN A 36 -5.63 7.07 -5.78
C ASN A 36 -4.89 6.93 -7.12
N GLU A 37 -3.73 6.30 -7.10
CA GLU A 37 -2.92 6.06 -8.30
C GLU A 37 -3.34 4.73 -8.95
N THR A 38 -4.57 4.68 -9.49
CA THR A 38 -5.10 3.53 -10.25
C THR A 38 -4.58 3.48 -11.69
N ASP A 39 -3.37 3.98 -12.00
CA ASP A 39 -2.93 3.98 -13.41
C ASP A 39 -2.65 2.56 -13.89
N TRP A 40 -3.70 1.92 -14.40
CA TRP A 40 -3.75 0.59 -14.99
C TRP A 40 -2.71 0.40 -16.11
N ARG A 41 -2.18 1.49 -16.68
CA ARG A 41 -1.14 1.47 -17.72
C ARG A 41 0.24 1.04 -17.20
N SER A 42 0.47 1.06 -15.89
CA SER A 42 1.69 0.52 -15.26
C SER A 42 1.60 -0.96 -14.91
N TRP A 43 0.45 -1.61 -15.13
CA TRP A 43 0.18 -3.00 -14.75
C TRP A 43 0.36 -3.98 -15.90
N SER A 44 0.72 -3.50 -17.09
CA SER A 44 1.36 -4.36 -18.08
C SER A 44 2.73 -4.74 -17.52
N GLU A 45 2.79 -5.83 -16.76
CA GLU A 45 4.01 -6.64 -16.75
C GLU A 45 4.34 -6.86 -18.23
N PRO A 46 5.55 -6.50 -18.71
CA PRO A 46 5.92 -6.92 -20.04
C PRO A 46 5.83 -8.44 -20.03
N GLU A 47 4.84 -9.00 -20.74
CA GLU A 47 4.93 -10.40 -21.14
C GLU A 47 6.32 -10.55 -21.75
N GLU A 48 7.14 -11.43 -21.16
CA GLU A 48 8.48 -11.77 -21.66
C GLU A 48 8.45 -11.73 -23.19
N PRO A 49 9.17 -10.81 -23.85
CA PRO A 49 8.98 -10.64 -25.27
C PRO A 49 9.45 -11.92 -25.96
N PHE A 50 8.50 -12.65 -26.53
CA PHE A 50 8.79 -13.49 -27.68
C PHE A 50 9.45 -12.55 -28.69
N PHE A 51 10.77 -12.70 -28.85
CA PHE A 51 11.57 -12.23 -29.99
C PHE A 51 10.63 -12.16 -31.19
N TRP A 52 10.17 -10.99 -31.68
CA TRP A 52 10.86 -9.91 -32.39
C TRP A 52 9.96 -8.65 -32.33
N GLU A 53 10.56 -7.46 -32.52
CA GLU A 53 9.96 -6.17 -32.95
C GLU A 53 9.96 -4.95 -31.99
N THR A 54 10.65 -3.92 -32.48
CA THR A 54 10.51 -2.46 -32.28
C THR A 54 11.17 -1.74 -31.09
N THR A 55 12.13 -0.89 -31.46
CA THR A 55 12.97 0.04 -30.69
C THR A 55 12.19 1.20 -30.06
N THR A 56 11.39 0.91 -29.04
CA THR A 56 11.04 1.88 -28.00
C THR A 56 11.15 1.15 -26.68
N GLN A 57 12.24 1.41 -25.94
CA GLN A 57 12.43 0.87 -24.60
C GLN A 57 11.34 1.47 -23.70
N VAL A 58 10.21 0.78 -23.59
CA VAL A 58 9.30 0.98 -22.46
C VAL A 58 10.10 0.54 -21.23
N PRO A 59 10.29 1.39 -20.20
CA PRO A 59 11.04 0.97 -19.03
C PRO A 59 10.35 -0.27 -18.45
N ILE A 60 11.10 -1.37 -18.35
CA ILE A 60 10.67 -2.56 -17.62
C ILE A 60 10.64 -2.13 -16.15
N LEU A 61 9.49 -1.67 -15.69
CA LEU A 61 9.28 -1.30 -14.30
C LEU A 61 9.14 -2.60 -13.50
N SER A 62 10.17 -2.94 -12.74
CA SER A 62 10.04 -4.00 -11.75
C SER A 62 9.01 -3.58 -10.69
N ARG A 63 8.43 -4.52 -9.95
CA ARG A 63 7.53 -4.21 -8.82
C ARG A 63 8.17 -3.25 -7.81
N TYR A 64 9.48 -3.34 -7.63
CA TYR A 64 10.27 -2.41 -6.82
C TYR A 64 10.21 -0.97 -7.36
N ASP A 65 10.33 -0.81 -8.68
CA ASP A 65 10.25 0.51 -9.33
C ASP A 65 8.84 1.12 -9.21
N LYS A 66 7.79 0.30 -9.16
CA LYS A 66 6.40 0.77 -8.97
C LYS A 66 6.21 1.42 -7.61
N CYS A 67 6.61 0.74 -6.54
CA CYS A 67 6.52 1.31 -5.19
C CYS A 67 7.33 2.60 -5.04
N ALA A 68 8.54 2.64 -5.60
CA ALA A 68 9.41 3.82 -5.47
C ALA A 68 8.93 5.04 -6.29
N THR A 69 8.15 4.83 -7.35
CA THR A 69 7.83 5.90 -8.31
C THR A 69 6.34 6.20 -8.48
N GLN A 70 5.45 5.27 -8.11
CA GLN A 70 4.02 5.34 -8.42
C GLN A 70 3.14 5.34 -7.18
N TYR A 71 3.48 4.59 -6.13
CA TYR A 71 2.66 4.57 -4.92
C TYR A 71 2.81 5.89 -4.15
N ARG A 72 1.67 6.54 -3.86
CA ARG A 72 1.65 7.72 -2.97
C ARG A 72 1.56 7.36 -1.51
N THR A 73 1.00 6.20 -1.20
CA THR A 73 0.92 5.67 0.16
C THR A 73 1.51 4.27 0.18
N VAL A 74 2.17 3.92 1.28
CA VAL A 74 2.67 2.58 1.58
C VAL A 74 2.64 2.40 3.10
N GLY A 75 2.58 1.15 3.57
CA GLY A 75 2.60 0.81 4.98
C GLY A 75 1.28 0.21 5.47
N LEU A 76 1.00 0.30 6.78
CA LEU A 76 -0.07 -0.46 7.44
C LEU A 76 -1.49 -0.20 6.90
N LEU A 77 -1.70 0.89 6.15
CA LEU A 77 -2.98 1.26 5.55
C LEU A 77 -3.05 0.99 4.04
N GLY A 78 -2.02 0.34 3.47
CA GLY A 78 -1.99 -0.08 2.08
C GLY A 78 -1.50 0.99 1.10
N THR A 79 -1.62 0.66 -0.18
CA THR A 79 -1.13 1.48 -1.32
C THR A 79 -2.19 2.45 -1.84
N PHE A 80 -3.44 2.26 -1.44
CA PHE A 80 -4.60 3.09 -1.79
C PHE A 80 -4.79 3.24 -3.31
N ASN A 81 -4.42 2.23 -4.09
CA ASN A 81 -4.53 2.20 -5.55
C ASN A 81 -5.70 1.32 -6.08
N GLY A 82 -6.48 0.74 -5.17
CA GLY A 82 -7.61 -0.14 -5.50
C GLY A 82 -7.24 -1.60 -5.84
N ASP A 83 -5.96 -1.99 -5.78
CA ASP A 83 -5.50 -3.38 -5.89
C ASP A 83 -5.17 -3.95 -4.50
N PRO A 84 -5.98 -4.87 -3.95
CA PRO A 84 -5.71 -5.46 -2.64
C PRO A 84 -4.50 -6.40 -2.63
N TYR A 85 -3.95 -6.80 -3.78
CA TYR A 85 -2.84 -7.76 -3.84
C TYR A 85 -1.48 -7.14 -3.53
N ASP A 86 -1.36 -5.82 -3.55
CA ASP A 86 -0.12 -5.10 -3.26
C ASP A 86 -0.17 -4.27 -1.96
N ASP A 87 -1.30 -4.28 -1.24
CA ASP A 87 -1.45 -3.52 0.00
C ASP A 87 -0.42 -3.91 1.07
N LEU A 88 0.09 -5.14 1.02
CA LEU A 88 1.18 -5.62 1.85
C LEU A 88 2.57 -5.26 1.27
N THR A 89 2.72 -4.04 0.75
CA THR A 89 3.99 -3.47 0.31
C THR A 89 4.71 -2.78 1.46
N THR A 90 5.91 -3.25 1.78
CA THR A 90 6.75 -2.70 2.84
C THR A 90 7.42 -1.37 2.41
N PRO A 91 7.93 -0.55 3.35
CA PRO A 91 8.61 0.71 3.00
C PRO A 91 9.90 0.53 2.18
N ASP A 92 10.53 -0.65 2.23
CA ASP A 92 11.64 -1.06 1.36
C ASP A 92 11.16 -1.55 -0.02
N CYS A 93 9.91 -1.30 -0.39
CA CYS A 93 9.31 -1.64 -1.68
C CYS A 93 9.30 -3.13 -2.01
N MET A 94 9.03 -3.96 -0.99
CA MET A 94 8.87 -5.39 -1.15
C MET A 94 7.41 -5.79 -0.87
N GLU A 95 6.78 -6.46 -1.83
CA GLU A 95 5.42 -6.97 -1.70
C GLU A 95 5.43 -8.32 -0.96
N ILE A 96 4.71 -8.40 0.16
CA ILE A 96 4.49 -9.64 0.91
C ILE A 96 3.22 -10.31 0.42
N ARG A 97 3.35 -11.50 -0.16
CA ARG A 97 2.19 -12.26 -0.64
C ARG A 97 1.70 -13.23 0.41
N THR A 98 0.39 -13.26 0.60
CA THR A 98 -0.27 -14.20 1.49
C THR A 98 -1.20 -15.11 0.72
N ASN A 99 -1.17 -16.40 1.05
CA ASN A 99 -2.12 -17.37 0.49
C ASN A 99 -3.38 -17.41 1.35
N TYR A 100 -4.54 -17.57 0.70
CA TYR A 100 -5.81 -17.82 1.37
C TYR A 100 -6.24 -19.28 1.18
N PRO A 101 -6.77 -19.97 2.21
CA PRO A 101 -6.94 -19.50 3.59
C PRO A 101 -5.62 -19.47 4.38
N GLN A 102 -5.43 -18.47 5.23
CA GLN A 102 -4.25 -18.35 6.07
C GLN A 102 -4.34 -19.27 7.29
N SER A 103 -3.24 -19.97 7.61
CA SER A 103 -3.06 -20.61 8.90
C SER A 103 -2.68 -19.58 9.98
N GLU A 104 -2.78 -19.96 11.26
CA GLU A 104 -2.31 -19.11 12.38
C GLU A 104 -0.81 -18.77 12.25
N ALA A 105 -0.01 -19.71 11.74
CA ALA A 105 1.41 -19.47 11.48
C ALA A 105 1.62 -18.44 10.37
N ASP A 106 0.82 -18.49 9.29
CA ASP A 106 0.89 -17.53 8.19
C ASP A 106 0.52 -16.13 8.67
N ALA A 107 -0.57 -16.00 9.44
CA ALA A 107 -0.99 -14.72 10.01
C ALA A 107 0.09 -14.11 10.92
N ARG A 108 0.77 -14.95 11.72
CA ARG A 108 1.90 -14.51 12.54
C ARG A 108 3.10 -14.09 11.69
N ASN A 109 3.40 -14.80 10.61
CA ASN A 109 4.51 -14.46 9.73
C ASN A 109 4.29 -13.11 9.04
N VAL A 110 3.05 -12.79 8.64
CA VAL A 110 2.70 -11.46 8.09
C VAL A 110 3.10 -10.34 9.05
N TYR A 111 2.91 -10.51 10.36
CA TYR A 111 3.37 -9.52 11.33
C TYR A 111 4.89 -9.30 11.26
N TYR A 112 5.70 -10.36 11.19
CA TYR A 112 7.16 -10.24 11.17
C TYR A 112 7.71 -9.79 9.81
N GLU A 113 7.07 -10.21 8.73
CA GLU A 113 7.53 -9.92 7.37
C GLU A 113 7.06 -8.55 6.87
N PHE A 114 5.88 -8.09 7.30
CA PHE A 114 5.28 -6.81 6.90
C PHE A 114 5.13 -5.84 8.08
N GLY A 115 4.43 -6.26 9.14
CA GLY A 115 4.06 -5.38 10.26
C GLY A 115 5.27 -4.76 10.97
N GLU A 116 6.32 -5.55 11.25
CA GLU A 116 7.54 -5.05 11.88
C GLU A 116 8.36 -4.12 10.99
N LYS A 117 8.21 -4.22 9.66
CA LYS A 117 8.91 -3.36 8.70
C LYS A 117 8.25 -2.01 8.51
N CYS A 118 6.98 -1.87 8.91
CA CYS A 118 6.21 -0.62 8.81
C CYS A 118 6.24 0.22 10.11
N LYS A 119 7.26 0.02 10.96
CA LYS A 119 7.46 0.76 12.21
C LYS A 119 8.02 2.16 11.98
#